data_AF-A0A383EQT5-F1
#
_entry.id   AF-A0A383EQT5-F1
#
_cell.length_a   1.000
_cell.length_b   1.000
_cell.length_c   1.000
_cell.angle_alpha   90.00
_cell.angle_beta   90.00
_cell.angle_gamma   90.00
#
_symmetry.space_group_name_H-M   'P 1'
#
loop_
_entity.id
_entity.type
_entity.pdbx_description
1 polymer ?
#
loop_
_entity_poly.entity_id
_entity_poly.type
_entity_poly.pdbx_seq_one_letter_code
_entity_poly.pdbx_strand_id
1 'polypeptide(L)'
;MKKFHLPLCYNSNIIEEIRNIRERYDPRKKDISPSVINLHKIDFYIGRHFGFCYGVKNAIEICYQVIQNYPNKKIYLLSQMIHNQVVNSDLEANDVSFIMDTMGNQLIEWDKIKKDDIVIIPAFGTSLEVLKIMKEKKINTEKFDTTCPFVSKVWNRSKELSNKGYTIVIHGKLNHEETKSTFSRSRKYGPTIIVENIQDVQLLCKFIQKKRKSALFKVDF
;
A
#
# COMPACT_ATOMS: atom_id res chain seq x y z
N MET A 1 22.17 5.48 -1.48
CA MET A 1 20.76 5.01 -1.35
C MET A 1 20.66 4.09 -0.14
N LYS A 2 19.50 4.02 0.54
CA LYS A 2 19.26 3.07 1.65
C LYS A 2 19.50 1.64 1.16
N LYS A 3 20.32 0.87 1.88
CA LYS A 3 20.43 -0.59 1.68
C LYS A 3 19.35 -1.27 2.52
N PHE A 4 18.70 -2.27 1.95
CA PHE A 4 17.65 -3.04 2.60
C PHE A 4 18.17 -4.43 2.95
N HIS A 5 17.80 -4.92 4.13
CA HIS A 5 18.08 -6.28 4.58
C HIS A 5 16.79 -7.10 4.50
N LEU A 6 16.59 -7.77 3.36
CA LEU A 6 15.45 -8.64 3.12
C LEU A 6 15.85 -10.12 3.28
N PRO A 7 14.91 -11.03 3.58
CA PRO A 7 15.15 -12.46 3.53
C PRO A 7 15.82 -12.90 2.21
N LEU A 8 16.82 -13.77 2.31
CA LEU A 8 17.60 -14.22 1.15
C LEU A 8 16.73 -14.94 0.10
N CYS A 9 15.63 -15.57 0.51
CA CYS A 9 14.68 -16.23 -0.37
C CYS A 9 14.00 -15.26 -1.36
N TYR A 10 14.01 -13.95 -1.10
CA TYR A 10 13.46 -12.93 -2.00
C TYR A 10 14.49 -12.38 -3.00
N ASN A 11 15.76 -12.76 -2.86
CA ASN A 11 16.85 -12.28 -3.69
C ASN A 11 17.16 -13.26 -4.83
N SER A 12 17.70 -12.72 -5.91
CA SER A 12 18.16 -13.50 -7.06
C SER A 12 19.50 -12.97 -7.52
N ASN A 13 20.53 -13.84 -7.51
CA ASN A 13 21.90 -13.48 -7.87
C ASN A 13 21.99 -12.88 -9.28
N ILE A 14 21.27 -13.47 -10.25
CA ILE A 14 21.24 -13.00 -11.64
C ILE A 14 20.62 -11.59 -11.71
N ILE A 15 19.50 -11.38 -11.01
CA ILE A 15 18.81 -10.09 -11.00
C ILE A 15 19.64 -9.00 -10.31
N GLU A 16 20.35 -9.35 -9.23
CA GLU A 16 21.25 -8.43 -8.54
C GLU A 16 22.43 -8.05 -9.43
N GLU A 17 23.03 -9.00 -10.14
CA GLU A 17 24.15 -8.68 -11.05
C GLU A 17 23.72 -7.75 -12.18
N ILE A 18 22.56 -8.00 -12.80
CA ILE A 18 21.98 -7.10 -13.82
C ILE A 18 21.78 -5.70 -13.25
N ARG A 19 21.22 -5.58 -12.05
CA ARG A 19 21.00 -4.29 -11.38
C ARG A 19 22.33 -3.59 -11.08
N ASN A 20 23.33 -4.30 -10.59
CA ASN A 20 24.66 -3.77 -10.28
C ASN A 20 25.37 -3.24 -11.54
N ILE A 21 25.30 -3.97 -12.65
CA ILE A 21 25.77 -3.50 -13.96
C ILE A 21 25.03 -2.22 -14.35
N ARG A 22 23.69 -2.27 -14.33
CA ARG A 22 22.84 -1.13 -14.71
C ARG A 22 23.05 0.12 -13.85
N GLU A 23 23.32 -0.03 -12.55
CA GLU A 23 23.58 1.07 -11.62
C GLU A 23 24.98 1.68 -11.82
N ARG A 24 25.98 0.88 -12.21
CA ARG A 24 27.32 1.39 -12.58
C ARG A 24 27.28 2.26 -13.84
N TYR A 25 26.56 1.83 -14.88
CA TYR A 25 26.51 2.56 -16.17
C TYR A 25 25.48 3.70 -16.20
N ASP A 26 24.34 3.54 -15.53
CA ASP A 26 23.28 4.54 -15.48
C ASP A 26 22.69 4.65 -14.05
N PRO A 27 23.42 5.28 -13.11
CA PRO A 27 22.99 5.40 -11.72
C PRO A 27 21.72 6.25 -11.55
N ARG A 28 21.45 7.15 -12.50
CA ARG A 28 20.27 8.04 -12.49
C ARG A 28 19.04 7.44 -13.13
N LYS A 29 19.13 6.21 -13.66
CA LYS A 29 18.00 5.48 -14.28
C LYS A 29 17.34 6.26 -15.42
N LYS A 30 18.15 6.98 -16.21
CA LYS A 30 17.68 7.71 -17.39
C LYS A 30 17.39 6.78 -18.57
N ASP A 31 18.18 5.72 -18.69
CA ASP A 31 17.95 4.69 -19.70
C ASP A 31 16.86 3.74 -19.23
N ILE A 32 15.70 3.81 -19.88
CA ILE A 32 14.52 2.98 -19.60
C ILE A 32 14.47 1.71 -20.43
N SER A 33 15.45 1.46 -21.30
CA SER A 33 15.53 0.26 -22.12
C SER A 33 15.60 -1.01 -21.26
N PRO A 34 15.06 -2.14 -21.74
CA PRO A 34 15.23 -3.43 -21.07
C PRO A 34 16.69 -3.89 -21.10
N SER A 35 17.13 -4.58 -20.05
CA SER A 35 18.39 -5.35 -20.07
C SER A 35 18.19 -6.58 -20.92
N VAL A 36 19.14 -6.86 -21.81
CA VAL A 36 19.07 -8.02 -22.70
C VAL A 36 20.11 -9.04 -22.24
N ILE A 37 19.66 -10.27 -21.97
CA ILE A 37 20.54 -11.42 -21.78
C ILE A 37 20.38 -12.30 -23.02
N ASN A 38 21.46 -12.40 -23.81
CA ASN A 38 21.49 -13.30 -24.96
C ASN A 38 21.99 -14.68 -24.51
N LEU A 39 21.17 -15.71 -24.73
CA LEU A 39 21.52 -17.11 -24.55
C LEU A 39 21.48 -17.82 -25.91
N HIS A 40 22.46 -17.48 -26.76
CA HIS A 40 22.63 -18.00 -28.12
C HIS A 40 21.39 -17.78 -29.01
N LYS A 41 20.42 -18.68 -28.95
CA LYS A 41 19.21 -18.69 -29.78
C LYS A 41 18.02 -17.98 -29.14
N ILE A 42 18.15 -17.50 -27.90
CA ILE A 42 17.07 -16.87 -27.14
C ILE A 42 17.57 -15.58 -26.50
N ASP A 43 16.80 -14.51 -26.67
CA ASP A 43 17.00 -13.23 -25.98
C ASP A 43 15.99 -13.06 -24.85
N PHE A 44 16.50 -12.77 -23.65
CA PHE A 44 15.68 -12.41 -22.49
C PHE A 44 15.70 -10.90 -22.30
N TYR A 45 14.53 -10.27 -22.42
CA TYR A 45 14.35 -8.85 -22.17
C TYR A 45 13.81 -8.64 -20.76
N ILE A 46 14.60 -8.01 -19.91
CA ILE A 46 14.25 -7.72 -18.53
C ILE A 46 14.04 -6.22 -18.41
N GLY A 47 12.82 -5.79 -18.09
CA GLY A 47 12.48 -4.36 -17.98
C GLY A 47 13.44 -3.60 -17.06
N ARG A 48 13.64 -2.30 -17.30
CA ARG A 48 14.52 -1.46 -16.47
C ARG A 48 14.10 -1.45 -15.00
N HIS A 49 12.80 -1.39 -14.76
CA HIS A 49 12.19 -1.35 -13.44
C HIS A 49 11.34 -2.61 -13.24
N PHE A 50 11.73 -3.45 -12.29
CA PHE A 50 11.03 -4.70 -11.98
C PHE A 50 11.34 -5.14 -10.53
N GLY A 51 10.46 -5.98 -9.99
CA GLY A 51 10.54 -6.48 -8.61
C GLY A 51 10.11 -5.44 -7.57
N PHE A 52 10.54 -5.61 -6.32
CA PHE A 52 10.11 -4.77 -5.21
C PHE A 52 10.52 -3.30 -5.34
N CYS A 53 9.54 -2.41 -5.25
CA CYS A 53 9.77 -0.98 -5.13
C CYS A 53 10.26 -0.61 -3.72
N TYR A 54 10.69 0.64 -3.53
CA TYR A 54 11.17 1.12 -2.22
C TYR A 54 10.16 0.88 -1.09
N GLY A 55 8.87 1.19 -1.30
CA GLY A 55 7.84 1.04 -0.28
C GLY A 55 7.65 -0.40 0.15
N VAL A 56 7.66 -1.33 -0.80
CA VAL A 56 7.56 -2.77 -0.54
C VAL A 56 8.77 -3.27 0.25
N LYS A 57 10.00 -2.95 -0.19
CA LYS A 57 11.22 -3.36 0.52
C LYS A 57 11.23 -2.81 1.95
N ASN A 58 10.82 -1.57 2.14
CA ASN A 58 10.76 -0.94 3.44
C ASN A 58 9.73 -1.61 4.37
N ALA A 59 8.55 -1.94 3.85
CA ALA A 59 7.52 -2.61 4.64
C ALA A 59 7.94 -4.02 5.07
N ILE A 60 8.51 -4.80 4.14
CA ILE A 60 9.05 -6.14 4.43
C ILE A 60 10.16 -6.05 5.48
N GLU A 61 11.16 -5.18 5.29
CA GLU A 61 12.27 -5.03 6.24
C GLU A 61 11.78 -4.69 7.65
N ILE A 62 10.86 -3.72 7.77
CA ILE A 62 10.28 -3.36 9.08
C ILE A 62 9.53 -4.55 9.69
N CYS A 63 8.74 -5.28 8.91
CA CYS A 63 8.01 -6.45 9.40
C CYS A 63 8.93 -7.53 9.96
N TYR A 64 9.99 -7.87 9.23
CA TYR A 64 10.97 -8.86 9.70
C TYR A 64 11.77 -8.37 10.92
N GLN A 65 12.07 -7.07 10.99
CA GLN A 65 12.65 -6.48 12.20
C GLN A 65 11.70 -6.58 13.39
N VAL A 66 10.39 -6.43 13.19
CA VAL A 66 9.40 -6.61 14.26
C VAL A 66 9.36 -8.07 14.71
N ILE A 67 9.33 -9.03 13.79
CA ILE A 67 9.38 -10.47 14.12
C ILE A 67 10.62 -10.80 14.96
N GLN A 68 11.79 -10.32 14.54
CA GLN A 68 13.07 -10.58 15.24
C GLN A 68 13.16 -9.90 16.60
N ASN A 69 12.68 -8.66 16.73
CA ASN A 69 12.81 -7.89 17.96
C ASN A 69 11.75 -8.24 19.01
N TYR A 70 10.66 -8.91 18.62
CA TYR A 70 9.55 -9.25 19.51
C TYR A 70 9.15 -10.74 19.41
N PRO A 71 10.08 -11.68 19.64
CA PRO A 71 9.86 -13.11 19.39
C PRO A 71 8.77 -13.73 20.29
N ASN A 72 8.45 -13.09 21.43
CA ASN A 72 7.45 -13.57 22.39
C ASN A 72 6.11 -12.82 22.30
N LYS A 73 5.91 -11.99 21.26
CA LYS A 73 4.68 -11.21 21.06
C LYS A 73 3.85 -11.82 19.95
N LYS A 74 2.52 -11.77 20.08
CA LYS A 74 1.64 -12.03 18.95
C LYS A 74 1.72 -10.86 17.97
N ILE A 75 2.04 -11.17 16.72
CA ILE A 75 2.19 -10.20 15.66
C ILE A 75 1.03 -10.39 14.68
N TYR A 76 0.31 -9.31 14.46
CA TYR A 76 -0.78 -9.23 13.53
C TYR A 76 -0.45 -8.23 12.43
N LEU A 77 -0.88 -8.54 11.23
CA LEU A 77 -1.00 -7.59 10.13
C LEU A 77 -2.48 -7.25 9.95
N LEU A 78 -2.81 -5.96 9.77
CA LEU A 78 -4.21 -5.56 9.58
C LEU A 78 -4.85 -6.26 8.37
N SER A 79 -4.07 -6.47 7.32
CA SER A 79 -4.40 -7.21 6.11
C SER A 79 -3.09 -7.67 5.47
N GLN A 80 -3.10 -8.23 4.27
CA GLN A 80 -1.88 -8.60 3.55
C GLN A 80 -0.86 -7.47 3.56
N MET A 81 0.42 -7.81 3.78
CA MET A 81 1.49 -6.80 3.76
C MET A 81 1.59 -6.11 2.40
N ILE A 82 1.52 -6.94 1.36
CA ILE A 82 1.47 -6.60 -0.06
C ILE A 82 0.63 -7.66 -0.78
N HIS A 83 0.13 -7.36 -1.98
CA HIS A 83 -0.56 -8.36 -2.81
C HIS A 83 0.42 -9.32 -3.50
N ASN A 84 1.16 -10.09 -2.69
CA ASN A 84 2.07 -11.15 -3.13
C ASN A 84 1.91 -12.36 -2.20
N GLN A 85 1.40 -13.46 -2.75
CA GLN A 85 1.11 -14.66 -1.96
C GLN A 85 2.35 -15.26 -1.32
N VAL A 86 3.48 -15.30 -2.03
CA VAL A 86 4.74 -15.88 -1.51
C VAL A 86 5.21 -15.12 -0.27
N VAL A 87 5.18 -13.79 -0.30
CA VAL A 87 5.56 -12.97 0.86
C VAL A 87 4.58 -13.16 2.02
N ASN A 88 3.27 -13.16 1.76
CA ASN A 88 2.29 -13.34 2.83
C ASN A 88 2.38 -14.73 3.47
N SER A 89 2.56 -15.80 2.69
CA SER A 89 2.73 -17.16 3.22
C SER A 89 4.02 -17.34 4.01
N ASP A 90 5.10 -16.66 3.61
CA ASP A 90 6.33 -16.64 4.39
C ASP A 90 6.15 -15.90 5.74
N LEU A 91 5.39 -14.79 5.76
CA LEU A 91 5.03 -14.11 7.01
C LEU A 91 4.16 -14.99 7.92
N GLU A 92 3.19 -15.72 7.36
CA GLU A 92 2.39 -16.71 8.12
C GLU A 92 3.25 -17.83 8.70
N ALA A 93 4.23 -18.32 7.92
CA ALA A 93 5.20 -19.32 8.39
C ALA A 93 6.13 -18.78 9.51
N ASN A 94 6.19 -17.46 9.69
CA ASN A 94 6.87 -16.77 10.78
C ASN A 94 5.88 -16.29 11.87
N ASP A 95 4.77 -17.01 12.06
CA ASP A 95 3.75 -16.80 13.10
C ASP A 95 3.02 -15.43 13.04
N VAL A 96 3.03 -14.76 11.89
CA VAL A 96 2.23 -13.54 11.67
C VAL A 96 0.81 -13.91 11.23
N SER A 97 -0.19 -13.31 11.88
CA SER A 97 -1.61 -13.53 11.53
C SER A 97 -2.25 -12.30 10.87
N PHE A 98 -3.17 -12.51 9.93
CA PHE A 98 -3.92 -11.43 9.30
C PHE A 98 -5.26 -11.18 10.00
N ILE A 99 -5.56 -9.91 10.31
CA ILE A 99 -6.81 -9.54 11.00
C ILE A 99 -7.98 -9.48 10.02
N MET A 100 -7.74 -8.99 8.81
CA MET A 100 -8.72 -8.85 7.74
C MET A 100 -8.17 -9.42 6.42
N ASP A 101 -9.05 -9.75 5.49
CA ASP A 101 -8.69 -9.98 4.10
C ASP A 101 -8.55 -8.67 3.31
N THR A 102 -8.19 -8.76 2.03
CA THR A 102 -8.00 -7.60 1.14
C THR A 102 -9.29 -6.86 0.80
N MET A 103 -10.45 -7.46 1.08
CA MET A 103 -11.76 -6.83 0.92
C MET A 103 -12.20 -6.08 2.20
N GLY A 104 -11.49 -6.29 3.31
CA GLY A 104 -11.80 -5.74 4.62
C GLY A 104 -12.74 -6.61 5.44
N ASN A 105 -12.97 -7.87 5.02
CA ASN A 105 -13.70 -8.82 5.84
C ASN A 105 -12.81 -9.26 7.00
N GLN A 106 -13.39 -9.34 8.18
CA GLN A 106 -12.67 -9.68 9.39
C GLN A 106 -12.42 -11.19 9.47
N LEU A 107 -11.15 -11.59 9.55
CA LEU A 107 -10.70 -12.96 9.76
C LEU A 107 -10.52 -13.26 11.26
N ILE A 108 -10.12 -12.24 12.02
CA ILE A 108 -9.91 -12.33 13.47
C ILE A 108 -10.70 -11.23 14.15
N GLU A 109 -11.61 -11.60 15.05
CA GLU A 109 -12.40 -10.68 15.86
C GLU A 109 -11.52 -9.72 16.67
N TRP A 110 -11.93 -8.45 16.74
CA TRP A 110 -11.14 -7.40 17.39
C TRP A 110 -10.92 -7.71 18.88
N ASP A 111 -11.85 -8.41 19.53
CA ASP A 111 -11.76 -8.79 20.95
C ASP A 111 -10.68 -9.83 21.25
N LYS A 112 -10.23 -10.57 20.24
CA LYS A 112 -9.10 -11.50 20.37
C LYS A 112 -7.75 -10.79 20.39
N ILE A 113 -7.70 -9.53 19.94
CA ILE A 113 -6.48 -8.72 19.85
C ILE A 113 -6.34 -7.89 21.12
N LYS A 114 -5.24 -8.08 21.83
CA LYS A 114 -4.96 -7.47 23.13
C LYS A 114 -4.09 -6.23 22.97
N LYS A 115 -4.15 -5.34 23.97
CA LYS A 115 -3.36 -4.08 24.00
C LYS A 115 -1.84 -4.28 23.82
N ASP A 116 -1.34 -5.43 24.27
CA ASP A 116 0.09 -5.75 24.31
C ASP A 116 0.55 -6.54 23.08
N ASP A 117 -0.37 -6.88 22.18
CA ASP A 117 -0.09 -7.48 20.87
C ASP A 117 0.42 -6.41 19.91
N ILE A 118 1.16 -6.85 18.89
CA ILE A 118 1.69 -5.97 17.85
C ILE A 118 0.77 -6.02 16.65
N VAL A 119 0.33 -4.85 16.19
CA VAL A 119 -0.46 -4.72 14.95
C VAL A 119 0.30 -3.84 13.97
N ILE A 120 0.73 -4.45 12.87
CA ILE A 120 1.45 -3.81 11.79
C ILE A 120 0.44 -3.27 10.77
N ILE A 121 0.59 -2.00 10.38
CA ILE A 121 -0.18 -1.40 9.29
C ILE A 121 0.53 -1.71 7.97
N PRO A 122 -0.15 -2.25 6.94
CA PRO A 122 0.47 -2.65 5.67
C PRO A 122 0.93 -1.45 4.83
N ALA A 123 1.65 -1.73 3.74
CA ALA A 123 2.24 -0.69 2.89
C ALA A 123 1.21 0.27 2.26
N PHE A 124 -0.03 -0.18 2.07
CA PHE A 124 -1.17 0.60 1.53
C PHE A 124 -1.83 1.52 2.58
N GLY A 125 -1.39 1.41 3.84
CA GLY A 125 -1.98 2.10 4.97
C GLY A 125 -3.29 1.49 5.46
N THR A 126 -4.01 2.24 6.28
CA THR A 126 -5.32 1.84 6.79
C THR A 126 -6.23 3.05 6.99
N SER A 127 -7.52 2.79 7.14
CA SER A 127 -8.55 3.82 7.28
C SER A 127 -8.54 4.44 8.69
N LEU A 128 -9.11 5.64 8.83
CA LEU A 128 -9.26 6.30 10.13
C LEU A 128 -10.19 5.53 11.07
N GLU A 129 -11.16 4.80 10.52
CA GLU A 129 -12.09 3.96 11.27
C GLU A 129 -11.34 2.81 11.96
N VAL A 130 -10.45 2.12 11.24
CA VAL A 130 -9.61 1.06 11.81
C VAL A 130 -8.64 1.63 12.86
N LEU A 131 -8.03 2.78 12.59
CA LEU A 131 -7.16 3.44 13.58
C LEU A 131 -7.90 3.85 14.85
N LYS A 132 -9.17 4.24 14.73
CA LYS A 132 -10.01 4.56 15.89
C LYS A 132 -10.22 3.31 16.76
N ILE A 133 -10.51 2.16 16.15
CA ILE A 133 -10.64 0.88 16.87
C ILE A 133 -9.33 0.55 17.59
N MET A 134 -8.18 0.65 16.91
CA MET A 134 -6.86 0.40 17.52
C MET A 134 -6.58 1.32 18.71
N LYS A 135 -6.90 2.60 18.57
CA LYS A 135 -6.74 3.60 19.64
C LYS A 135 -7.63 3.29 20.85
N GLU A 136 -8.89 2.93 20.63
CA GLU A 136 -9.83 2.57 21.70
C GLU A 136 -9.35 1.33 22.47
N LYS A 137 -8.75 0.36 21.76
CA LYS A 137 -8.13 -0.84 22.36
C LYS A 137 -6.74 -0.59 22.95
N LYS A 138 -6.22 0.64 22.88
CA LYS A 138 -4.88 1.04 23.37
C LYS A 138 -3.73 0.25 22.71
N ILE A 139 -3.91 -0.17 21.47
CA ILE A 139 -2.88 -0.84 20.67
C ILE A 139 -2.00 0.23 20.03
N ASN A 140 -0.67 0.12 20.18
CA ASN A 140 0.26 1.06 19.58
C ASN A 140 0.59 0.65 18.14
N THR A 141 -0.07 1.29 17.17
CA THR A 141 0.21 1.05 15.74
C THR A 141 1.24 2.01 15.16
N GLU A 142 1.50 3.17 15.77
CA GLU A 142 2.40 4.19 15.22
C GLU A 142 3.84 3.69 15.09
N LYS A 143 4.27 2.85 16.04
CA LYS A 143 5.60 2.21 16.01
C LYS A 143 5.76 1.19 14.87
N PHE A 144 4.65 0.68 14.35
CA PHE A 144 4.62 -0.45 13.41
C PHE A 144 3.86 -0.08 12.12
N ASP A 145 3.82 1.21 11.78
CA ASP A 145 3.22 1.69 10.55
C ASP A 145 4.20 1.55 9.38
N THR A 146 3.90 0.63 8.45
CA THR A 146 4.72 0.42 7.25
C THR A 146 4.19 1.14 6.01
N THR A 147 3.21 2.04 6.17
CA THR A 147 2.62 2.80 5.06
C THR A 147 3.71 3.41 4.18
N CYS A 148 3.62 3.15 2.88
CA CYS A 148 4.56 3.67 1.91
C CYS A 148 4.56 5.21 1.93
N PRO A 149 5.72 5.89 2.00
CA PRO A 149 5.79 7.34 2.02
C PRO A 149 5.12 8.02 0.81
N PHE A 150 5.04 7.32 -0.33
CA PHE A 150 4.33 7.81 -1.52
C PHE A 150 2.81 7.81 -1.34
N VAL A 151 2.25 6.86 -0.59
CA VAL A 151 0.83 6.83 -0.21
C VAL A 151 0.53 7.97 0.75
N SER A 152 1.35 8.12 1.81
CA SER A 152 1.22 9.24 2.75
C SER A 152 1.35 10.61 2.09
N LYS A 153 2.16 10.72 1.03
CA LYS A 153 2.27 11.94 0.23
C LYS A 153 0.96 12.30 -0.47
N VAL A 154 0.23 11.31 -1.00
CA VAL A 154 -1.12 11.53 -1.56
C VAL A 154 -2.06 12.04 -0.47
N TRP A 155 -2.05 11.44 0.72
CA TRP A 155 -2.91 11.88 1.83
C TRP A 155 -2.64 13.33 2.25
N ASN A 156 -1.36 13.70 2.36
CA ASN A 156 -0.95 15.06 2.69
C ASN A 156 -1.39 16.04 1.60
N ARG A 157 -1.25 15.67 0.33
CA ARG A 157 -1.69 16.51 -0.78
C ARG A 157 -3.21 16.70 -0.80
N SER A 158 -3.97 15.63 -0.55
CA SER A 158 -5.43 15.71 -0.43
C SER A 158 -5.84 16.65 0.69
N LYS A 159 -5.22 16.53 1.88
CA LYS A 159 -5.44 17.45 3.01
C LYS A 159 -5.16 18.91 2.64
N GLU A 160 -4.03 19.20 2.00
CA GLU A 160 -3.68 20.56 1.56
C GLU A 160 -4.73 21.15 0.61
N LEU A 161 -5.20 20.35 -0.35
CA LEU A 161 -6.21 20.77 -1.32
C LEU A 161 -7.57 20.97 -0.65
N SER A 162 -7.99 20.07 0.24
CA SER A 162 -9.22 20.22 1.02
C SER A 162 -9.21 21.48 1.88
N ASN A 163 -8.09 21.78 2.55
CA ASN A 163 -7.94 23.01 3.34
C ASN A 163 -8.05 24.29 2.50
N LYS A 164 -7.84 24.20 1.18
CA LYS A 164 -8.04 25.30 0.22
C LYS A 164 -9.46 25.34 -0.35
N GLY A 165 -10.38 24.51 0.15
CA GLY A 165 -11.77 24.44 -0.29
C GLY A 165 -12.02 23.60 -1.55
N TYR A 166 -11.02 22.86 -2.04
CA TYR A 166 -11.22 21.98 -3.19
C TYR A 166 -11.93 20.67 -2.80
N THR A 167 -12.75 20.16 -3.72
CA THR A 167 -13.24 18.77 -3.67
C THR A 167 -12.17 17.84 -4.22
N ILE A 168 -11.91 16.75 -3.52
CA ILE A 168 -10.93 15.74 -3.93
C ILE A 168 -11.62 14.66 -4.75
N VAL A 169 -11.15 14.44 -5.98
CA VAL A 169 -11.58 13.31 -6.82
C VAL A 169 -10.47 12.27 -6.82
N ILE A 170 -10.73 11.12 -6.23
CA ILE A 170 -9.80 9.99 -6.19
C ILE A 170 -10.14 9.07 -7.36
N HIS A 171 -9.18 8.84 -8.25
CA HIS A 171 -9.30 7.79 -9.27
C HIS A 171 -8.72 6.49 -8.73
N GLY A 172 -9.57 5.48 -8.55
CA GLY A 172 -9.14 4.18 -8.01
C GLY A 172 -10.30 3.21 -7.84
N LYS A 173 -9.97 1.93 -7.67
CA LYS A 173 -10.97 0.89 -7.41
C LYS A 173 -11.58 1.09 -6.04
N LEU A 174 -12.91 1.15 -5.96
CA LEU A 174 -13.63 1.45 -4.71
C LEU A 174 -13.26 0.50 -3.56
N ASN A 175 -13.10 -0.77 -3.89
CA ASN A 175 -12.87 -1.82 -2.89
C ASN A 175 -11.40 -2.02 -2.50
N HIS A 176 -10.46 -1.37 -3.19
CA HIS A 176 -9.03 -1.51 -2.92
C HIS A 176 -8.62 -0.80 -1.62
N GLU A 177 -7.75 -1.44 -0.85
CA GLU A 177 -7.35 -0.98 0.49
C GLU A 177 -6.74 0.42 0.48
N GLU A 178 -5.86 0.72 -0.48
CA GLU A 178 -5.27 2.04 -0.66
C GLU A 178 -6.31 3.12 -1.01
N THR A 179 -7.34 2.77 -1.79
CA THR A 179 -8.42 3.71 -2.13
C THR A 179 -9.26 4.00 -0.89
N LYS A 180 -9.62 2.97 -0.12
CA LYS A 180 -10.37 3.10 1.15
C LYS A 180 -9.60 3.94 2.17
N SER A 181 -8.30 3.67 2.34
CA SER A 181 -7.44 4.41 3.27
C SER A 181 -7.33 5.89 2.84
N THR A 182 -7.06 6.14 1.56
CA THR A 182 -6.95 7.49 0.99
C THR A 182 -8.26 8.27 1.10
N PHE A 183 -9.39 7.63 0.79
CA PHE A 183 -10.71 8.24 0.91
C PHE A 183 -11.03 8.61 2.36
N SER A 184 -10.83 7.69 3.30
CA SER A 184 -11.05 7.92 4.73
C SER A 184 -10.19 9.08 5.26
N ARG A 185 -8.92 9.14 4.85
CA ARG A 185 -8.00 10.25 5.23
C ARG A 185 -8.40 11.58 4.61
N SER A 186 -8.82 11.57 3.34
CA SER A 186 -9.20 12.77 2.59
C SER A 186 -10.52 13.38 3.09
N ARG A 187 -11.56 12.54 3.24
CA ARG A 187 -12.91 12.99 3.64
C ARG A 187 -12.97 13.63 5.02
N LYS A 188 -11.97 13.39 5.86
CA LYS A 188 -11.79 14.06 7.15
C LYS A 188 -11.62 15.58 7.01
N TYR A 189 -11.01 16.04 5.91
CA TYR A 189 -10.65 17.44 5.72
C TYR A 189 -11.53 18.18 4.71
N GLY A 190 -12.22 17.48 3.82
CA GLY A 190 -13.14 18.11 2.87
C GLY A 190 -13.88 17.11 1.97
N PRO A 191 -14.80 17.61 1.12
CA PRO A 191 -15.56 16.78 0.20
C PRO A 191 -14.64 15.91 -0.66
N THR A 192 -14.91 14.62 -0.69
CA THR A 192 -14.11 13.64 -1.42
C THR A 192 -15.05 12.67 -2.13
N ILE A 193 -14.70 12.28 -3.36
CA ILE A 193 -15.43 11.33 -4.18
C ILE A 193 -14.44 10.35 -4.82
N ILE A 194 -14.86 9.10 -5.02
CA ILE A 194 -14.10 8.08 -5.75
C ILE A 194 -14.75 7.90 -7.12
N VAL A 195 -13.92 7.82 -8.15
CA VAL A 195 -14.30 7.38 -9.49
C VAL A 195 -13.40 6.22 -9.87
N GLU A 196 -13.93 5.17 -10.49
CA GLU A 196 -13.15 4.00 -10.89
C GLU A 196 -12.83 4.02 -12.38
N ASN A 197 -13.78 4.48 -13.19
CA ASN A 197 -13.72 4.40 -14.65
C ASN A 197 -14.19 5.69 -15.34
N ILE A 198 -14.15 5.70 -16.68
CA ILE A 198 -14.54 6.85 -17.49
C ILE A 198 -16.04 7.15 -17.39
N GLN A 199 -16.88 6.15 -17.16
CA GLN A 199 -18.32 6.31 -17.01
C GLN A 199 -18.64 7.09 -15.72
N ASP A 200 -17.97 6.78 -14.61
CA ASP A 200 -18.08 7.52 -13.35
C ASP A 200 -17.67 8.98 -13.54
N VAL A 201 -16.55 9.23 -14.24
CA VAL A 201 -16.09 10.59 -14.57
C VAL A 201 -17.12 11.34 -15.42
N GLN A 202 -17.67 10.70 -16.46
CA GLN A 202 -18.70 11.30 -17.30
C GLN A 202 -19.97 11.63 -16.50
N LEU A 203 -20.35 10.77 -15.55
CA LEU A 203 -21.48 11.01 -14.65
C LEU A 203 -21.22 12.20 -13.72
N LEU A 204 -20.03 12.26 -13.11
CA LEU A 204 -19.59 13.40 -12.29
C LEU A 204 -19.60 14.71 -13.09
N CYS A 205 -19.11 14.70 -14.34
CA CYS A 205 -19.15 15.85 -15.24
C CYS A 205 -20.58 16.35 -15.49
N LYS A 206 -21.58 15.46 -15.60
CA LYS A 206 -22.98 15.87 -15.77
C LYS A 206 -23.50 16.65 -14.55
N PHE A 207 -23.08 16.30 -13.34
CA PHE A 207 -23.40 17.06 -12.13
C PHE A 207 -22.71 18.43 -12.12
N ILE A 208 -21.41 18.48 -12.44
CA ILE A 208 -20.63 19.73 -12.50
C ILE A 208 -21.22 20.71 -13.52
N GLN A 209 -21.65 20.20 -14.68
CA GLN A 209 -22.29 20.98 -15.74
C GLN A 209 -23.76 21.31 -15.47
N LYS A 210 -24.33 20.92 -14.31
CA LYS A 210 -25.75 21.07 -13.95
C LYS A 210 -26.71 20.40 -14.94
N LYS A 211 -26.25 19.40 -15.67
CA LYS A 211 -27.04 18.57 -16.60
C LYS A 211 -27.75 17.40 -15.91
N ARG A 212 -27.47 17.17 -14.63
CA ARG A 212 -28.13 16.17 -13.78
C ARG A 212 -28.57 16.81 -12.46
N LYS A 213 -29.75 16.44 -11.98
CA LYS A 213 -30.34 17.01 -10.75
C LYS A 213 -29.47 16.65 -9.54
N SER A 214 -29.06 17.64 -8.75
CA SER A 214 -28.21 17.46 -7.57
C SER A 214 -28.77 16.47 -6.54
N ALA A 215 -30.10 16.34 -6.45
CA ALA A 215 -30.77 15.37 -5.58
C ALA A 215 -30.37 13.90 -5.86
N LEU A 216 -29.90 13.58 -7.08
CA LEU A 216 -29.46 12.25 -7.46
C LEU A 216 -28.02 11.94 -7.07
N PHE A 217 -27.25 12.93 -6.59
CA PHE A 217 -25.80 12.77 -6.39
C PHE A 217 -25.47 11.63 -5.43
N LYS A 218 -26.17 11.52 -4.30
CA LYS A 218 -25.96 10.47 -3.29
C LYS A 218 -26.40 9.06 -3.72
N VAL A 219 -27.17 8.96 -4.80
CA VAL A 219 -27.57 7.66 -5.36
C VAL A 219 -26.52 7.17 -6.34
N ASP A 220 -25.91 8.11 -7.06
CA ASP A 220 -24.90 7.82 -8.07
C ASP A 220 -23.48 7.69 -7.48
N PHE A 221 -23.22 8.29 -6.31
CA PHE A 221 -21.93 8.31 -5.60
C PHE A 221 -22.13 8.24 -4.07
#